data_AF-A0A850MQD2-F1
#
_entry.id   AF-A0A850MQD2-F1
#
_cell.length_a   1.000
_cell.length_b   1.000
_cell.length_c   1.000
_cell.angle_alpha   90.00
_cell.angle_beta   90.00
_cell.angle_gamma   90.00
#
_symmetry.space_group_name_H-M   'P 1'
#
loop_
_entity.id
_entity.type
_entity.pdbx_description
1 polymer ?
#
loop_
_entity_poly.entity_id
_entity_poly.type
_entity_poly.pdbx_seq_one_letter_code
_entity_poly.pdbx_strand_id
1 'polypeptide(L)'
;MTLGTLDWIAIGCWIVVVIITAGIFIKLFLKYLKYPERVKNRLAFCLVFLFLVIGRCLLIYFDYFLVELDTTRYGEFQMMWKMATLFQLMGIGFLIVVSEYAVFNGKDYYVFFIGFTIVVFIGLLIQDFLLAQNITVGALGFLAFIPISWIYLIRKLPETRNNMLMILMGFIIYGGGLLIISAGLVPIIEDIFLISVHEIYLISPLIQIPGLLILGLGIKRMYFAD
;
A
#
# COMPACT_ATOMS: atom_id res chain seq x y z
N MET A 1 -23.38 15.72 -17.44
CA MET A 1 -22.67 14.81 -18.35
C MET A 1 -23.41 13.49 -18.38
N THR A 2 -23.96 13.11 -19.54
CA THR A 2 -24.55 11.78 -19.75
C THR A 2 -23.40 10.80 -19.97
N LEU A 3 -23.19 9.87 -19.03
CA LEU A 3 -22.26 8.75 -19.18
C LEU A 3 -22.59 8.00 -20.48
N GLY A 4 -21.63 7.93 -21.40
CA GLY A 4 -21.79 7.22 -22.67
C GLY A 4 -21.87 5.71 -22.45
N THR A 5 -22.37 4.97 -23.44
CA THR A 5 -22.38 3.49 -23.42
C THR A 5 -20.99 2.87 -23.25
N LEU A 6 -19.94 3.54 -23.74
CA LEU A 6 -18.54 3.17 -23.51
C LEU A 6 -18.12 3.25 -22.04
N ASP A 7 -18.62 4.25 -21.30
CA ASP A 7 -18.31 4.41 -19.88
C ASP A 7 -18.92 3.27 -19.07
N TRP A 8 -20.17 2.88 -19.37
CA TRP A 8 -20.83 1.75 -18.70
C TRP A 8 -20.12 0.41 -18.92
N ILE A 9 -19.56 0.18 -20.10
CA ILE A 9 -18.76 -1.02 -20.40
C ILE A 9 -17.46 -0.99 -19.59
N ALA A 10 -16.77 0.15 -19.54
CA ALA A 10 -15.54 0.31 -18.74
C ALA A 10 -15.82 0.09 -17.24
N ILE A 11 -16.92 0.64 -16.73
CA ILE A 11 -17.39 0.44 -15.34
C ILE A 11 -17.67 -1.04 -15.07
N GLY A 12 -18.41 -1.71 -15.95
CA GLY A 12 -18.70 -3.14 -15.84
C GLY A 12 -17.43 -3.99 -15.82
N CYS A 13 -16.48 -3.73 -16.73
CA CYS A 13 -15.18 -4.38 -16.76
C CYS A 13 -14.40 -4.18 -15.46
N TRP A 14 -14.42 -2.96 -14.90
CA TRP A 14 -13.72 -2.66 -13.65
C TRP A 14 -14.32 -3.40 -12.46
N ILE A 15 -15.64 -3.46 -12.35
CA ILE A 15 -16.32 -4.24 -11.31
C ILE A 15 -15.89 -5.71 -11.40
N VAL A 16 -15.82 -6.27 -12.60
CA VAL A 16 -15.34 -7.64 -12.83
C VAL A 16 -13.87 -7.80 -12.38
N VAL A 17 -12.98 -6.87 -12.72
CA VAL A 17 -11.58 -6.89 -12.27
C VAL A 17 -11.47 -6.83 -10.74
N VAL A 18 -12.27 -5.98 -10.09
CA VAL A 18 -12.30 -5.87 -8.62
C VAL A 18 -12.78 -7.18 -8.00
N ILE A 19 -13.87 -7.76 -8.50
CA ILE A 19 -14.41 -9.04 -8.00
C ILE A 19 -13.41 -10.18 -8.19
N ILE A 20 -12.79 -10.29 -9.37
CA ILE A 20 -11.78 -11.32 -9.65
C ILE A 20 -10.57 -11.14 -8.73
N THR A 21 -10.07 -9.91 -8.59
CA THR A 21 -8.92 -9.62 -7.74
C THR A 21 -9.24 -9.91 -6.27
N ALA A 22 -10.41 -9.50 -5.79
CA ALA A 22 -10.89 -9.82 -4.44
C ALA A 22 -10.99 -11.33 -4.23
N GLY A 23 -11.53 -12.07 -5.20
CA GLY A 23 -11.64 -13.54 -5.15
C GLY A 23 -10.28 -14.23 -5.11
N ILE A 24 -9.34 -13.83 -5.96
CA ILE A 24 -7.95 -14.33 -5.95
C ILE A 24 -7.30 -14.02 -4.61
N PHE A 25 -7.48 -12.79 -4.12
CA PHE A 25 -6.90 -12.35 -2.86
C PHE A 25 -7.45 -13.13 -1.66
N ILE A 26 -8.77 -13.29 -1.56
CA ILE A 26 -9.42 -14.12 -0.54
C ILE A 26 -8.90 -15.55 -0.63
N LYS A 27 -8.78 -16.12 -1.82
CA LYS A 27 -8.24 -17.49 -2.01
C LYS A 27 -6.79 -17.60 -1.53
N LEU A 28 -5.94 -16.63 -1.87
CA LEU A 28 -4.55 -16.57 -1.40
C LEU A 28 -4.49 -16.42 0.12
N PHE A 29 -5.34 -15.56 0.70
CA PHE A 29 -5.45 -15.34 2.13
C PHE A 29 -5.92 -16.60 2.88
N LEU A 30 -6.97 -17.27 2.40
CA LEU A 30 -7.43 -18.54 2.98
C LEU A 30 -6.37 -19.64 2.88
N LYS A 31 -5.60 -19.68 1.79
CA LYS A 31 -4.46 -20.61 1.66
C LYS A 31 -3.35 -20.24 2.64
N TYR A 32 -3.07 -18.96 2.81
CA TYR A 32 -2.12 -18.41 3.78
C TYR A 32 -2.44 -18.84 5.22
N LEU A 33 -3.72 -18.84 5.61
CA LEU A 33 -4.15 -19.29 6.95
C LEU A 33 -3.82 -20.75 7.27
N LYS A 34 -3.65 -21.60 6.26
CA LYS A 34 -3.36 -23.04 6.43
C LYS A 34 -1.86 -23.35 6.62
N TYR A 35 -0.98 -22.38 6.42
CA TYR A 35 0.46 -22.60 6.58
C TYR A 35 0.90 -22.52 8.05
N PRO A 36 1.96 -23.26 8.43
CA PRO A 36 2.56 -23.11 9.76
C PRO A 36 3.12 -21.70 9.96
N GLU A 37 3.14 -21.22 11.21
CA GLU A 37 3.38 -19.81 11.57
C GLU A 37 4.65 -19.21 10.93
N ARG A 38 5.76 -19.97 10.93
CA ARG A 38 7.04 -19.53 10.35
C ARG A 38 6.93 -19.31 8.84
N VAL A 39 6.18 -20.15 8.14
CA VAL A 39 5.94 -20.03 6.69
C VAL A 39 4.93 -18.92 6.40
N LYS A 40 3.92 -18.79 7.26
CA LYS A 40 2.91 -17.74 7.21
C LYS A 40 3.59 -16.35 7.19
N ASN A 41 4.43 -16.02 8.18
CA ASN A 41 5.12 -14.72 8.22
C ASN A 41 6.04 -14.48 7.00
N ARG A 42 6.84 -15.47 6.60
CA ARG A 42 7.71 -15.36 5.42
C ARG A 42 6.93 -15.07 4.15
N LEU A 43 5.82 -15.80 3.92
CA LEU A 43 4.97 -15.63 2.74
C LEU A 43 4.31 -14.26 2.71
N ALA A 44 3.79 -13.77 3.84
CA ALA A 44 3.21 -12.43 3.90
C ALA A 44 4.21 -11.36 3.51
N PHE A 45 5.44 -11.40 4.03
CA PHE A 45 6.45 -10.41 3.65
C PHE A 45 6.85 -10.49 2.17
N CYS A 46 6.98 -11.69 1.60
CA CYS A 46 7.20 -11.83 0.16
C CYS A 46 6.06 -11.20 -0.66
N LEU A 47 4.81 -11.40 -0.22
CA LEU A 47 3.65 -10.78 -0.85
C LEU A 47 3.65 -9.26 -0.70
N VAL A 48 3.99 -8.72 0.48
CA VAL A 48 4.17 -7.27 0.69
C VAL A 48 5.09 -6.70 -0.39
N PHE A 49 6.32 -7.22 -0.51
CA PHE A 49 7.28 -6.68 -1.48
C PHE A 49 6.85 -6.87 -2.93
N LEU A 50 6.29 -8.04 -3.29
CA LEU A 50 5.78 -8.29 -4.63
C LEU A 50 4.73 -7.26 -5.03
N PHE A 51 3.73 -7.05 -4.18
CA PHE A 51 2.63 -6.12 -4.44
C PHE A 51 3.07 -4.67 -4.47
N LEU A 52 3.98 -4.27 -3.57
CA LEU A 52 4.55 -2.91 -3.59
C LEU A 52 5.36 -2.64 -4.87
N VAL A 53 6.15 -3.61 -5.34
CA VAL A 53 6.92 -3.46 -6.59
C VAL A 53 6.00 -3.37 -7.79
N ILE A 54 5.02 -4.26 -7.92
CA ILE A 54 4.04 -4.22 -9.02
C ILE A 54 3.29 -2.89 -9.00
N GLY A 55 2.75 -2.49 -7.85
CA GLY A 55 2.05 -1.22 -7.68
C GLY A 55 2.92 -0.02 -8.09
N ARG A 56 4.21 -0.03 -7.71
CA ARG A 56 5.12 1.06 -8.08
C ARG A 56 5.44 1.08 -9.57
N CYS A 57 5.65 -0.06 -10.22
CA CYS A 57 5.85 -0.12 -11.66
C CYS A 57 4.62 0.43 -12.42
N LEU A 58 3.42 0.08 -11.97
CA LEU A 58 2.17 0.59 -12.54
C LEU A 58 2.00 2.10 -12.31
N LEU A 59 2.36 2.61 -11.12
CA LEU A 59 2.36 4.05 -10.84
C LEU A 59 3.38 4.79 -11.67
N ILE A 60 4.61 4.29 -11.84
CA ILE A 60 5.61 4.91 -12.72
C ILE A 60 5.09 4.97 -14.16
N TYR A 61 4.49 3.88 -14.64
CA TYR A 61 3.87 3.88 -15.96
C TYR A 61 2.75 4.92 -16.07
N PHE A 62 1.86 4.97 -15.08
CA PHE A 62 0.79 5.97 -15.01
C PHE A 62 1.34 7.40 -14.99
N ASP A 63 2.18 7.72 -14.01
CA ASP A 63 2.72 9.06 -13.74
C ASP A 63 3.57 9.59 -14.90
N TYR A 64 4.48 8.79 -15.45
CA TYR A 64 5.43 9.28 -16.47
C TYR A 64 4.95 9.10 -17.91
N PHE A 65 4.17 8.05 -18.21
CA PHE A 65 3.84 7.71 -19.60
C PHE A 65 2.39 8.00 -19.97
N LEU A 66 1.44 7.94 -19.02
CA LEU A 66 0.03 8.22 -19.32
C LEU A 66 -0.34 9.68 -19.05
N VAL A 67 0.04 10.19 -17.88
CA VAL A 67 -0.33 11.54 -17.43
C VAL A 67 0.80 12.55 -17.53
N GLU A 68 2.03 12.11 -17.81
CA GLU A 68 3.20 12.99 -18.00
C GLU A 68 3.40 13.98 -16.83
N LEU A 69 3.16 13.51 -15.61
CA LEU A 69 3.19 14.28 -14.35
C LEU A 69 2.16 15.42 -14.24
N ASP A 70 1.20 15.48 -15.17
CA ASP A 70 0.09 16.43 -15.11
C ASP A 70 -1.08 15.88 -14.30
N THR A 71 -1.26 16.43 -13.10
CA THR A 71 -2.32 16.02 -12.15
C THR A 71 -3.73 16.29 -12.68
N THR A 72 -3.90 17.20 -13.65
CA THR A 72 -5.22 17.51 -14.23
C THR A 72 -5.76 16.37 -15.10
N ARG A 73 -4.86 15.54 -15.64
CA ARG A 73 -5.19 14.39 -16.52
C ARG A 73 -5.51 13.11 -15.76
N TYR A 74 -5.39 13.10 -14.43
CA TYR A 74 -5.53 11.87 -13.63
C TYR A 74 -6.92 11.24 -13.75
N GLY A 75 -7.96 12.05 -13.89
CA GLY A 75 -9.33 11.57 -14.07
C GLY A 75 -9.53 10.79 -15.39
N GLU A 76 -8.80 11.14 -16.44
CA GLU A 76 -8.88 10.49 -17.76
C GLU A 76 -8.37 9.04 -17.71
N PHE A 77 -7.34 8.79 -16.89
CA PHE A 77 -6.68 7.49 -16.75
C PHE A 77 -7.00 6.80 -15.42
N GLN A 78 -8.15 7.12 -14.82
CA GLN A 78 -8.53 6.66 -13.48
C GLN A 78 -8.44 5.14 -13.27
N MET A 79 -8.71 4.34 -14.31
CA MET A 79 -8.66 2.87 -14.21
C MET A 79 -7.22 2.37 -13.97
N MET A 80 -6.24 2.97 -14.63
CA MET A 80 -4.84 2.61 -14.46
C MET A 80 -4.36 3.01 -13.07
N TRP A 81 -4.74 4.21 -12.61
CA TRP A 81 -4.47 4.65 -11.25
C TRP A 81 -5.07 3.68 -10.22
N LYS A 82 -6.36 3.32 -10.36
CA LYS A 82 -7.03 2.36 -9.46
C LYS A 82 -6.34 1.00 -9.43
N MET A 83 -5.88 0.48 -10.57
CA MET A 83 -5.07 -0.75 -10.59
C MET A 83 -3.78 -0.58 -9.82
N ALA A 84 -3.00 0.47 -10.11
CA ALA A 84 -1.72 0.70 -9.45
C ALA A 84 -1.89 0.84 -7.92
N THR A 85 -2.89 1.62 -7.49
CA THR A 85 -3.29 1.82 -6.10
C THR A 85 -3.76 0.53 -5.44
N LEU A 86 -4.54 -0.32 -6.13
CA LEU A 86 -4.97 -1.61 -5.62
C LEU A 86 -3.77 -2.51 -5.28
N PHE A 87 -2.83 -2.69 -6.19
CA PHE A 87 -1.63 -3.49 -5.94
C PHE A 87 -0.83 -2.94 -4.76
N GLN A 88 -0.63 -1.62 -4.71
CA GLN A 88 0.11 -1.01 -3.60
C GLN A 88 -0.58 -1.22 -2.24
N LEU A 89 -1.91 -1.04 -2.20
CA LEU A 89 -2.70 -1.23 -0.98
C LEU A 89 -2.83 -2.69 -0.57
N MET A 90 -2.80 -3.65 -1.50
CA MET A 90 -2.72 -5.07 -1.18
C MET A 90 -1.42 -5.41 -0.45
N GLY A 91 -0.28 -4.88 -0.92
CA GLY A 91 1.01 -5.07 -0.25
C GLY A 91 0.98 -4.51 1.17
N ILE A 92 0.40 -3.33 1.32
CA ILE A 92 0.17 -2.70 2.62
C ILE A 92 -0.78 -3.53 3.51
N GLY A 93 -1.86 -4.08 2.96
CA GLY A 93 -2.81 -4.92 3.69
C GLY A 93 -2.16 -6.17 4.28
N PHE A 94 -1.24 -6.81 3.55
CA PHE A 94 -0.43 -7.90 4.11
C PHE A 94 0.47 -7.46 5.25
N LEU A 95 0.97 -6.22 5.24
CA LEU A 95 1.75 -5.70 6.34
C LEU A 95 0.87 -5.51 7.60
N ILE A 96 -0.39 -5.07 7.44
CA ILE A 96 -1.38 -5.04 8.53
C ILE A 96 -1.63 -6.44 9.09
N VAL A 97 -1.83 -7.44 8.22
CA VAL A 97 -2.01 -8.85 8.62
C VAL A 97 -0.86 -9.33 9.50
N VAL A 98 0.38 -9.06 9.09
CA VAL A 98 1.56 -9.46 9.89
C VAL A 98 1.64 -8.70 11.21
N SER A 99 1.39 -7.39 11.19
CA SER A 99 1.34 -6.56 12.39
C SER A 99 0.29 -7.04 13.39
N GLU A 100 -0.92 -7.39 12.93
CA GLU A 100 -1.99 -7.94 13.77
C GLU A 100 -1.57 -9.29 14.35
N TYR A 101 -1.08 -10.19 13.50
CA TYR A 101 -0.63 -11.50 13.93
C TYR A 101 0.45 -11.41 15.02
N ALA A 102 1.42 -10.52 14.85
CA ALA A 102 2.48 -10.30 15.83
C ALA A 102 1.95 -9.70 17.15
N VAL A 103 1.06 -8.71 17.11
CA VAL A 103 0.48 -8.08 18.31
C VAL A 103 -0.39 -9.05 19.10
N PHE A 104 -1.20 -9.85 18.42
CA PHE A 104 -2.13 -10.79 19.04
C PHE A 104 -1.49 -12.16 19.35
N ASN A 105 -0.16 -12.22 19.43
CA ASN A 105 0.61 -13.43 19.76
C ASN A 105 0.21 -14.65 18.90
N GLY A 106 0.08 -14.44 17.58
CA GLY A 106 -0.25 -15.50 16.62
C GLY A 106 -1.73 -15.86 16.51
N LYS A 107 -2.63 -15.10 17.14
CA LYS A 107 -4.08 -15.31 17.00
C LYS A 107 -4.64 -14.59 15.76
N ASP A 108 -5.50 -15.30 15.04
CA ASP A 108 -6.10 -14.91 13.76
C ASP A 108 -7.35 -14.00 13.94
N TYR A 109 -7.19 -12.75 14.43
CA TYR A 109 -8.32 -11.81 14.64
C TYR A 109 -8.66 -10.92 13.42
N TYR A 110 -7.66 -10.46 12.66
CA TYR A 110 -7.79 -9.73 11.39
C TYR A 110 -8.74 -8.51 11.32
N VAL A 111 -9.01 -7.83 12.44
CA VAL A 111 -10.00 -6.75 12.53
C VAL A 111 -9.55 -5.50 11.75
N PHE A 112 -8.30 -5.08 11.92
CA PHE A 112 -7.74 -3.92 11.22
C PHE A 112 -7.59 -4.20 9.73
N PHE A 113 -7.18 -5.42 9.37
CA PHE A 113 -7.10 -5.84 7.97
C PHE A 113 -8.46 -5.84 7.27
N ILE A 114 -9.51 -6.37 7.91
CA ILE A 114 -10.87 -6.37 7.36
C ILE A 114 -11.38 -4.94 7.17
N GLY A 115 -11.22 -4.08 8.19
CA GLY A 115 -11.61 -2.67 8.11
C GLY A 115 -10.89 -1.93 6.98
N PHE A 116 -9.57 -2.09 6.88
CA PHE A 116 -8.76 -1.56 5.78
C PHE A 116 -9.27 -2.03 4.42
N THR A 117 -9.49 -3.34 4.27
CA THR A 117 -9.93 -3.96 3.02
C THR A 117 -11.28 -3.40 2.55
N ILE A 118 -12.24 -3.23 3.47
CA ILE A 118 -13.56 -2.66 3.15
C ILE A 118 -13.42 -1.23 2.63
N VAL A 119 -12.65 -0.38 3.32
CA VAL A 119 -12.48 1.03 2.91
C VAL A 119 -11.78 1.12 1.55
N VAL A 120 -10.76 0.30 1.30
CA VAL A 120 -10.08 0.26 0.00
C VAL A 120 -11.02 -0.15 -1.12
N PHE A 121 -11.81 -1.21 -0.94
CA PHE A 121 -12.75 -1.63 -1.97
C PHE A 121 -13.85 -0.60 -2.22
N ILE A 122 -14.38 0.04 -1.18
CA ILE A 122 -15.35 1.13 -1.34
C ILE A 122 -14.72 2.27 -2.15
N GLY A 123 -13.50 2.71 -1.79
CA GLY A 123 -12.80 3.77 -2.52
C GLY A 123 -12.58 3.44 -4.00
N LEU A 124 -12.15 2.22 -4.31
CA LEU A 124 -11.88 1.79 -5.68
C LEU A 124 -13.15 1.59 -6.54
N LEU A 125 -14.31 1.38 -5.92
CA LEU A 125 -15.60 1.25 -6.64
C LEU A 125 -16.22 2.61 -7.00
N ILE A 126 -15.78 3.69 -6.36
CA ILE A 126 -16.28 5.05 -6.64
C ILE A 126 -15.75 5.53 -7.99
N GLN A 127 -16.63 6.14 -8.80
CA GLN A 127 -16.29 6.63 -10.15
C GLN A 127 -15.64 8.01 -10.13
N ASP A 128 -16.07 8.87 -9.21
CA ASP A 128 -15.47 10.18 -9.04
C ASP A 128 -14.03 10.02 -8.53
N PHE A 129 -13.06 10.50 -9.32
CA PHE A 129 -11.64 10.31 -9.04
C PHE A 129 -11.23 10.94 -7.71
N LEU A 130 -11.65 12.18 -7.44
CA LEU A 130 -11.27 12.92 -6.23
C LEU A 130 -11.87 12.27 -4.98
N LEU A 131 -13.13 11.85 -5.03
CA LEU A 131 -13.79 11.15 -3.94
C LEU A 131 -13.18 9.76 -3.72
N ALA A 132 -12.90 9.01 -4.79
CA ALA A 132 -12.22 7.71 -4.71
C ALA A 132 -10.83 7.86 -4.07
N GLN A 133 -10.06 8.87 -4.49
CA GLN A 133 -8.76 9.19 -3.91
C GLN A 133 -8.87 9.55 -2.43
N ASN A 134 -9.78 10.45 -2.05
CA ASN A 134 -9.95 10.87 -0.66
C ASN A 134 -10.39 9.73 0.27
N ILE A 135 -11.29 8.86 -0.17
CA ILE A 135 -11.70 7.68 0.61
C ILE A 135 -10.56 6.68 0.73
N THR A 136 -9.80 6.49 -0.35
CA THR A 136 -8.62 5.61 -0.34
C THR A 136 -7.51 6.17 0.56
N VAL A 137 -7.34 7.49 0.61
CA VAL A 137 -6.48 8.17 1.59
C VAL A 137 -7.04 7.99 3.01
N GLY A 138 -8.36 7.93 3.19
CA GLY A 138 -8.99 7.54 4.47
C GLY A 138 -8.54 6.16 4.98
N ALA A 139 -8.18 5.24 4.09
CA ALA A 139 -7.59 3.95 4.47
C ALA A 139 -6.22 4.11 5.19
N LEU A 140 -5.54 5.26 5.06
CA LEU A 140 -4.34 5.60 5.84
C LEU A 140 -4.62 5.61 7.36
N GLY A 141 -5.87 5.82 7.80
CA GLY A 141 -6.22 5.70 9.22
C GLY A 141 -5.91 4.32 9.79
N PHE A 142 -6.14 3.26 9.00
CA PHE A 142 -5.76 1.90 9.37
C PHE A 142 -4.24 1.69 9.31
N LEU A 143 -3.51 2.50 8.55
CA LEU A 143 -2.05 2.38 8.45
C LEU A 143 -1.32 2.86 9.68
N ALA A 144 -1.92 3.73 10.47
CA ALA A 144 -1.39 4.09 11.79
C ALA A 144 -1.25 2.85 12.71
N PHE A 145 -2.04 1.79 12.48
CA PHE A 145 -1.89 0.53 13.22
C PHE A 145 -0.51 -0.09 13.05
N ILE A 146 0.12 0.01 11.88
CA ILE A 146 1.43 -0.59 11.60
C ILE A 146 2.51 0.00 12.53
N PRO A 147 2.83 1.31 12.52
CA PRO A 147 3.86 1.85 13.42
C PRO A 147 3.49 1.68 14.89
N ILE A 148 2.21 1.80 15.26
CA ILE A 148 1.76 1.58 16.65
C ILE A 148 2.02 0.14 17.09
N SER A 149 1.73 -0.84 16.22
CA SER A 149 1.97 -2.27 16.48
C SER A 149 3.46 -2.54 16.74
N TRP A 150 4.35 -1.99 15.92
CA TRP A 150 5.79 -2.16 16.08
C TRP A 150 6.33 -1.45 17.32
N ILE A 151 5.86 -0.24 17.63
CA ILE A 151 6.21 0.46 18.88
C ILE A 151 5.81 -0.37 20.11
N TYR A 152 4.61 -0.97 20.09
CA TYR A 152 4.16 -1.87 21.14
C TYR A 152 5.07 -3.10 21.27
N LEU A 153 5.36 -3.77 20.15
CA LEU A 153 6.19 -4.98 20.13
C LEU A 153 7.63 -4.70 20.58
N ILE A 154 8.21 -3.55 20.22
CA ILE A 154 9.53 -3.06 20.67
C ILE A 154 9.66 -3.07 22.19
N ARG A 155 8.58 -2.73 22.92
CA ARG A 155 8.58 -2.74 24.38
C ARG A 155 8.39 -4.13 24.97
N LYS A 156 7.66 -5.00 24.27
CA LYS A 156 7.28 -6.33 24.76
C LYS A 156 8.35 -7.41 24.47
N LEU A 157 9.10 -7.28 23.38
CA LEU A 157 10.06 -8.29 22.90
C LEU A 157 11.48 -7.68 22.80
N PRO A 158 12.21 -7.54 23.92
CA PRO A 158 13.51 -6.88 23.94
C PRO A 158 14.57 -7.57 23.08
N GLU A 159 14.48 -8.90 22.92
CA GLU A 159 15.43 -9.70 22.13
C GLU A 159 15.43 -9.34 20.64
N THR A 160 14.28 -8.95 20.09
CA THR A 160 14.13 -8.58 18.67
C THR A 160 14.05 -7.06 18.46
N ARG A 161 14.32 -6.27 19.50
CA ARG A 161 14.14 -4.81 19.54
C ARG A 161 14.77 -4.09 18.36
N ASN A 162 16.04 -4.38 18.06
CA ASN A 162 16.77 -3.71 16.98
C ASN A 162 16.16 -4.02 15.61
N ASN A 163 15.73 -5.25 15.39
CA ASN A 163 15.09 -5.64 14.13
C ASN A 163 13.73 -4.94 13.97
N MET A 164 12.94 -4.85 15.04
CA MET A 164 11.65 -4.15 15.00
C MET A 164 11.80 -2.64 14.82
N LEU A 165 12.84 -2.02 15.40
CA LEU A 165 13.18 -0.62 15.15
C LEU A 165 13.55 -0.40 13.68
N MET A 166 14.30 -1.31 13.06
CA MET A 166 14.57 -1.26 11.62
C MET A 166 13.27 -1.35 10.81
N ILE A 167 12.37 -2.29 11.13
CA ILE A 167 11.08 -2.42 10.45
C ILE A 167 10.27 -1.12 10.56
N LEU A 168 10.18 -0.54 11.77
CA LEU A 168 9.50 0.72 12.02
C LEU A 168 10.11 1.88 11.21
N MET A 169 11.43 2.07 11.28
CA MET A 169 12.11 3.14 10.55
C MET A 169 11.97 2.96 9.03
N GLY A 170 12.13 1.74 8.53
CA GLY A 170 11.95 1.41 7.12
C GLY A 170 10.54 1.74 6.64
N PHE A 171 9.52 1.41 7.43
CA PHE A 171 8.13 1.76 7.13
C PHE A 171 7.90 3.27 7.12
N ILE A 172 8.43 4.01 8.11
CA ILE A 172 8.29 5.48 8.19
C ILE A 172 8.96 6.15 6.99
N ILE A 173 10.20 5.76 6.65
CA ILE A 173 10.94 6.33 5.52
C ILE A 173 10.22 6.00 4.20
N TYR A 174 9.84 4.74 4.00
CA TYR A 174 9.10 4.33 2.80
C TYR A 174 7.76 5.05 2.68
N GLY A 175 6.97 5.07 3.76
CA GLY A 175 5.67 5.74 3.81
C GLY A 175 5.78 7.24 3.61
N GLY A 176 6.78 7.90 4.19
CA GLY A 176 7.06 9.31 3.97
C GLY A 176 7.36 9.61 2.49
N GLY A 177 8.22 8.81 1.86
CA GLY A 177 8.49 8.91 0.43
C GLY A 177 7.24 8.72 -0.44
N LEU A 178 6.34 7.82 -0.04
CA LEU A 178 5.07 7.56 -0.73
C LEU A 178 4.07 8.72 -0.55
N LEU A 179 4.02 9.35 0.63
CA LEU A 179 3.14 10.50 0.88
C LEU A 179 3.54 11.72 0.06
N ILE A 180 4.84 11.96 -0.13
CA ILE A 180 5.38 13.11 -0.90
C ILE A 180 4.80 13.17 -2.33
N ILE A 181 4.51 12.03 -2.95
CA ILE A 181 3.95 11.95 -4.31
C ILE A 181 2.41 11.86 -4.33
N SER A 182 1.76 12.05 -3.19
CA SER A 182 0.29 12.11 -3.18
C SER A 182 -0.17 13.39 -3.88
N ALA A 183 -1.18 13.31 -4.76
CA ALA A 183 -1.61 14.46 -5.55
C ALA A 183 -2.07 15.66 -4.70
N GLY A 184 -2.44 15.44 -3.43
CA GLY A 184 -2.77 16.52 -2.49
C GLY A 184 -1.56 17.22 -1.86
N LEU A 185 -0.40 16.55 -1.78
CA LEU A 185 0.83 17.13 -1.21
C LEU A 185 1.78 17.68 -2.27
N VAL A 186 1.77 17.14 -3.50
CA VAL A 186 2.67 17.59 -4.57
C VAL A 186 2.59 19.11 -4.80
N PRO A 187 1.41 19.74 -4.97
CA PRO A 187 1.34 21.20 -5.15
C PRO A 187 1.84 21.98 -3.94
N ILE A 188 1.54 21.49 -2.73
CA ILE A 188 1.99 22.12 -1.48
C ILE A 188 3.51 22.08 -1.36
N ILE A 189 4.13 20.95 -1.74
CA ILE A 189 5.59 20.78 -1.70
C ILE A 189 6.26 21.64 -2.78
N GLU A 190 5.70 21.69 -3.99
CA GLU A 190 6.17 22.55 -5.07
C GLU A 190 6.20 24.03 -4.63
N ASP A 191 5.09 24.51 -4.04
CA ASP A 191 4.97 25.89 -3.57
C ASP A 191 5.91 26.22 -2.39
N ILE A 192 6.06 25.32 -1.41
CA ILE A 192 6.86 25.56 -0.21
C ILE A 192 8.36 25.47 -0.48
N PHE A 193 8.78 24.47 -1.24
CA PHE A 193 10.21 24.18 -1.45
C PHE A 193 10.75 24.77 -2.75
N LEU A 194 9.89 25.37 -3.60
CA LEU A 194 10.26 25.95 -4.89
C LEU A 194 11.00 24.95 -5.80
N ILE A 195 10.58 23.70 -5.75
CA ILE A 195 11.10 22.60 -6.57
C ILE A 195 10.04 22.15 -7.58
N SER A 196 10.49 21.74 -8.76
CA SER A 196 9.59 21.26 -9.81
C SER A 196 8.94 19.92 -9.44
N VAL A 197 7.75 19.66 -10.00
CA VAL A 197 7.08 18.35 -9.90
C VAL A 197 8.03 17.20 -10.29
N HIS A 198 8.86 17.38 -11.30
CA HIS A 198 9.83 16.37 -11.74
C HIS A 198 10.83 16.01 -10.63
N GLU A 199 11.33 17.00 -9.90
CA GLU A 199 12.26 16.79 -8.78
C GLU A 199 11.58 16.08 -7.61
N ILE A 200 10.33 16.44 -7.29
CA ILE A 200 9.54 15.76 -6.25
C ILE A 200 9.40 14.26 -6.57
N TYR A 201 9.06 13.94 -7.81
CA TYR A 201 8.90 12.56 -8.28
C TYR A 201 10.22 11.79 -8.38
N LEU A 202 11.37 12.48 -8.48
CA LEU A 202 12.71 11.86 -8.41
C LEU A 202 13.15 11.62 -6.96
N ILE A 203 12.93 12.59 -6.07
CA ILE A 203 13.29 12.51 -4.64
C ILE A 203 12.52 11.39 -3.94
N SER A 204 11.25 11.21 -4.28
CA SER A 204 10.39 10.22 -3.64
C SER A 204 10.94 8.78 -3.74
N PRO A 205 11.29 8.23 -4.92
CA PRO A 205 12.02 6.96 -5.04
C PRO A 205 13.34 6.91 -4.26
N LEU A 206 14.12 8.00 -4.25
CA LEU A 206 15.38 8.07 -3.51
C LEU A 206 15.19 7.93 -2.00
N ILE A 207 14.04 8.34 -1.47
CA ILE A 207 13.65 8.10 -0.07
C ILE A 207 13.07 6.69 0.10
N GLN A 208 12.22 6.25 -0.83
CA GLN A 208 11.53 4.96 -0.73
C GLN A 208 12.48 3.76 -0.79
N ILE A 209 13.52 3.78 -1.63
CA ILE A 209 14.47 2.67 -1.79
C ILE A 209 15.20 2.35 -0.48
N PRO A 210 15.87 3.31 0.19
CA PRO A 210 16.45 3.08 1.52
C PRO A 210 15.42 2.58 2.54
N GLY A 211 14.20 3.14 2.53
CA GLY A 211 13.12 2.69 3.40
C GLY A 211 12.78 1.21 3.22
N LEU A 212 12.58 0.77 1.97
CA LEU A 212 12.34 -0.64 1.63
C LEU A 212 13.51 -1.55 2.00
N LEU A 213 14.75 -1.10 1.81
CA LEU A 213 15.95 -1.87 2.18
C LEU A 213 16.04 -2.06 3.69
N ILE A 214 15.85 -1.00 4.47
CA ILE A 214 15.86 -1.07 5.95
C ILE A 214 14.73 -1.98 6.46
N LEU A 215 13.53 -1.81 5.90
CA LEU A 215 12.36 -2.65 6.19
C LEU A 215 12.68 -4.13 5.91
N GLY A 216 13.18 -4.44 4.72
CA GLY A 216 13.53 -5.79 4.28
C GLY A 216 14.63 -6.43 5.11
N LEU A 217 15.66 -5.67 5.50
CA LEU A 217 16.73 -6.16 6.39
C LEU A 217 16.21 -6.50 7.78
N GLY A 218 15.35 -5.64 8.37
CA GLY A 218 14.73 -5.90 9.66
C GLY A 218 13.87 -7.18 9.63
N ILE A 219 13.07 -7.34 8.58
CA ILE A 219 12.25 -8.54 8.35
C ILE A 219 13.13 -9.79 8.18
N LYS A 220 14.16 -9.72 7.33
CA LYS A 220 15.06 -10.84 7.05
C LYS A 220 15.69 -11.35 8.36
N ARG A 221 16.22 -10.45 9.18
CA ARG A 221 16.86 -10.80 10.46
C ARG A 221 15.87 -11.38 11.48
N MET A 222 14.61 -10.95 11.45
CA MET A 222 13.60 -11.39 12.41
C MET A 222 12.93 -12.73 12.03
N TYR A 223 12.71 -12.99 10.74
CA TYR A 223 11.89 -14.12 10.29
C TYR A 223 12.59 -15.11 9.36
N PHE A 224 13.76 -14.75 8.83
CA PHE A 224 14.54 -15.56 7.89
C PHE A 224 15.94 -15.92 8.37
N ALA A 225 16.39 -15.40 9.52
CA ALA A 225 17.57 -15.93 10.19
C ALA A 225 17.18 -17.28 10.82
N ASP A 226 17.93 -18.33 10.48
CA ASP A 226 17.77 -19.66 11.05
C ASP A 226 18.63 -19.85 12.30
#